data_AF-A0AAV9UUL5-F1
#
_entry.id   AF-A0AAV9UUL5-F1
#
_cell.length_a   1.000
_cell.length_b   1.000
_cell.length_c   1.000
_cell.angle_alpha   90.00
_cell.angle_beta   90.00
_cell.angle_gamma   90.00
#
_symmetry.space_group_name_H-M   'P 1'
#
loop_
_entity.id
_entity.type
_entity.pdbx_description
1 polymer ?
#
loop_
_entity_poly.entity_id
_entity_poly.type
_entity_poly.pdbx_seq_one_letter_code
_entity_poly.pdbx_strand_id
1 'polypeptide(L)'
;MPPPSIRPLLPLLALAALAAAHDHTGVTIPEGQHTTDEPLDALLWLHILLMTTAFGILYPLGMVLGLVRNRFHVPVQIGASCVAIVGWFLGHAHGGRQFEDGNAHSAYAPFLAAGVVVQVLLGLYLKLHLERGWHGRIRGVVVTAHGVVGRIMPVASWVQMLFGGITALGFCHADHLGQCLAHFIMGSSFIAYAIVMTLMTLVGQAWLRRQGRAPEFWDSLIIAVWGFVNTFTEHVRWTIQ
;
A
#
# COMPACT_ATOMS: atom_id res chain seq x y z
N MET A 1 16.11 42.84 27.77
CA MET A 1 15.41 41.75 27.03
C MET A 1 16.40 41.16 26.05
N PRO A 2 16.76 39.87 26.12
CA PRO A 2 17.65 39.26 25.13
C PRO A 2 16.94 39.10 23.78
N PRO A 3 17.65 39.24 22.64
CA PRO A 3 17.05 39.10 21.32
C PRO A 3 16.61 37.65 21.06
N PRO A 4 15.54 37.43 20.26
CA PRO A 4 15.06 36.09 19.94
C PRO A 4 16.15 35.30 19.19
N SER A 5 16.42 34.09 19.64
CA SER A 5 17.44 33.22 19.04
C SER A 5 17.01 32.77 17.64
N ILE A 6 17.81 33.09 16.62
CA ILE A 6 17.58 32.76 15.19
C ILE A 6 17.85 31.26 14.89
N ARG A 7 18.30 30.49 15.89
CA ARG A 7 18.70 29.07 15.76
C ARG A 7 17.63 28.10 15.24
N PRO A 8 16.31 28.24 15.51
CA PRO A 8 15.32 27.32 14.96
C PRO A 8 14.86 27.69 13.54
N LEU A 9 15.20 28.89 13.04
CA LEU A 9 14.82 29.33 11.69
C LEU A 9 15.71 28.71 10.59
N LEU A 10 16.99 28.49 10.87
CA LEU A 10 17.93 27.88 9.93
C LEU A 10 17.52 26.46 9.46
N PRO A 11 17.16 25.52 10.36
CA PRO A 11 16.73 24.19 9.93
C PRO A 11 15.38 24.24 9.19
N LEU A 12 14.49 25.16 9.55
CA LEU A 12 13.19 25.33 8.89
C LEU A 12 13.34 25.86 7.46
N LEU A 13 14.23 26.83 7.25
CA LEU A 13 14.58 27.35 5.92
C LEU A 13 15.32 26.31 5.07
N ALA A 14 16.19 25.49 5.68
CA ALA A 14 16.85 24.40 4.98
C ALA A 14 15.85 23.32 4.53
N LEU A 15 14.88 22.96 5.37
CA LEU A 15 13.78 22.05 5.02
C LEU A 15 12.87 22.64 3.94
N ALA A 16 12.55 23.93 4.00
CA ALA A 16 11.76 24.61 2.98
C ALA A 16 12.49 24.70 1.63
N ALA A 17 13.81 24.95 1.64
CA ALA A 17 14.64 24.93 0.44
C ALA A 17 14.78 23.51 -0.14
N LEU A 18 14.85 22.48 0.70
CA LEU A 18 14.86 21.08 0.25
C LEU A 18 13.52 20.66 -0.35
N ALA A 19 12.41 21.18 0.18
CA ALA A 19 11.07 20.97 -0.37
C ALA A 19 10.85 21.74 -1.69
N ALA A 20 11.39 22.96 -1.80
CA ALA A 20 11.29 23.79 -3.00
C ALA A 20 12.26 23.37 -4.12
N ALA A 21 13.35 22.67 -3.80
CA ALA A 21 14.29 22.13 -4.78
C ALA A 21 13.82 20.82 -5.44
N HIS A 22 12.63 20.32 -5.09
CA HIS A 22 11.97 19.20 -5.77
C HIS A 22 11.25 19.70 -7.04
N ASP A 23 11.99 20.38 -7.92
CA ASP A 23 11.49 20.78 -9.24
C ASP A 23 11.68 19.57 -10.16
N HIS A 24 10.57 19.00 -10.67
CA HIS A 24 10.59 17.95 -11.68
C HIS A 24 11.11 18.57 -12.98
N THR A 25 12.42 18.55 -13.16
CA THR A 25 13.09 19.18 -14.30
C THR A 25 12.65 18.57 -15.62
N GLY A 26 11.82 19.31 -16.36
CA GLY A 26 12.03 19.57 -17.79
C GLY A 26 11.56 18.52 -18.80
N VAL A 27 10.83 17.48 -18.40
CA VAL A 27 10.25 16.54 -19.38
C VAL A 27 8.79 16.91 -19.66
N THR A 28 8.53 17.39 -20.87
CA THR A 28 7.17 17.67 -21.36
C THR A 28 6.55 16.40 -21.91
N ILE A 29 5.56 15.86 -21.19
CA ILE A 29 4.68 14.81 -21.71
C ILE A 29 3.84 15.41 -22.85
N PRO A 30 3.68 14.74 -24.00
CA PRO A 30 2.87 15.24 -25.10
C PRO A 30 1.44 15.57 -24.64
N GLU A 31 0.85 16.64 -25.18
CA GLU A 31 -0.54 17.02 -24.84
C GLU A 31 -1.51 15.86 -25.13
N GLY A 32 -2.34 15.52 -24.14
CA GLY A 32 -3.29 14.41 -24.23
C GLY A 32 -2.70 13.03 -23.93
N GLN A 33 -1.43 12.94 -23.57
CA GLN A 33 -0.80 11.71 -23.06
C GLN A 33 -0.51 11.84 -21.55
N HIS A 34 -0.38 10.68 -20.88
CA HIS A 34 -0.10 10.58 -19.44
C HIS A 34 1.26 9.96 -19.13
N THR A 35 1.94 9.47 -20.16
CA THR A 35 3.30 8.93 -20.10
C THR A 35 4.05 9.30 -21.36
N THR A 36 5.37 9.26 -21.29
CA THR A 36 6.19 9.40 -22.49
C THR A 36 6.40 8.06 -23.21
N ASP A 37 6.84 8.12 -24.47
CA ASP A 37 7.00 6.93 -25.33
C ASP A 37 8.25 6.11 -25.00
N GLU A 38 9.19 6.64 -24.20
CA GLU A 38 10.38 5.88 -23.81
C GLU A 38 10.00 4.57 -23.11
N PRO A 39 10.82 3.51 -23.26
CA PRO A 39 10.61 2.28 -22.53
C PRO A 39 10.85 2.47 -21.03
N LEU A 40 10.31 1.56 -20.23
CA LEU A 40 10.69 1.42 -18.82
C LEU A 40 12.18 1.03 -18.76
N ASP A 41 12.99 1.85 -18.10
CA ASP A 41 14.41 1.58 -17.95
C ASP A 41 14.68 0.49 -16.89
N ALA A 42 15.94 0.06 -16.78
CA ALA A 42 16.32 -0.99 -15.84
C ALA A 42 16.09 -0.59 -14.37
N LEU A 43 16.21 0.70 -14.03
CA LEU A 43 15.99 1.20 -12.68
C LEU A 43 14.52 1.10 -12.29
N LEU A 44 13.62 1.47 -13.21
CA LEU A 44 12.19 1.39 -12.99
C LEU A 44 11.69 -0.06 -12.96
N TRP A 45 12.24 -0.94 -13.81
CA TRP A 45 11.99 -2.38 -13.70
C TRP A 45 12.43 -2.95 -12.35
N LEU A 46 13.61 -2.53 -11.86
CA LEU A 46 14.10 -2.95 -10.56
C LEU A 46 13.23 -2.38 -9.42
N HIS A 47 12.77 -1.14 -9.52
CA HIS A 47 11.76 -0.58 -8.61
C HIS A 47 10.51 -1.46 -8.55
N ILE A 48 9.92 -1.79 -9.70
CA ILE A 48 8.71 -2.63 -9.78
C ILE A 48 8.96 -3.99 -9.12
N LEU A 49 10.07 -4.66 -9.45
CA LEU A 49 10.42 -5.97 -8.91
C LEU A 49 10.61 -5.94 -7.39
N LEU A 50 11.38 -4.97 -6.89
CA LEU A 50 11.67 -4.85 -5.46
C LEU A 50 10.42 -4.48 -4.67
N MET A 51 9.61 -3.53 -5.17
CA MET A 51 8.37 -3.13 -4.51
C MET A 51 7.35 -4.25 -4.49
N THR A 52 7.17 -4.97 -5.60
CA THR A 52 6.26 -6.12 -5.67
C THR A 52 6.73 -7.23 -4.72
N THR A 53 8.05 -7.46 -4.63
CA THR A 53 8.60 -8.45 -3.69
C THR A 53 8.37 -8.02 -2.24
N ALA A 54 8.63 -6.75 -1.90
CA ALA A 54 8.44 -6.25 -0.55
C ALA A 54 6.97 -6.27 -0.12
N PHE A 55 6.09 -5.65 -0.92
CA PHE A 55 4.69 -5.42 -0.57
C PHE A 55 3.73 -6.55 -0.96
N GLY A 56 4.04 -7.29 -2.03
CA GLY A 56 3.24 -8.44 -2.46
C GLY A 56 3.60 -9.75 -1.74
N ILE A 57 4.84 -9.88 -1.23
CA ILE A 57 5.31 -11.14 -0.65
C ILE A 57 5.83 -10.96 0.78
N LEU A 58 6.86 -10.15 1.00
CA LEU A 58 7.57 -10.13 2.29
C LEU A 58 6.73 -9.52 3.42
N TYR A 59 6.07 -8.38 3.21
CA TYR A 59 5.19 -7.76 4.21
C TYR A 59 3.99 -8.64 4.57
N PRO A 60 3.24 -9.23 3.61
CA PRO A 60 2.19 -10.20 3.91
C PRO A 60 2.70 -11.43 4.65
N LEU A 61 3.85 -11.99 4.25
CA LEU A 61 4.48 -13.11 4.95
C LEU A 61 4.84 -12.72 6.39
N GLY A 62 5.47 -11.57 6.57
CA GLY A 62 5.77 -11.00 7.89
C GLY A 62 4.51 -10.86 8.74
N MET A 63 3.42 -10.33 8.19
CA MET A 63 2.14 -10.20 8.88
C MET A 63 1.59 -11.56 9.35
N VAL A 64 1.57 -12.57 8.47
CA VAL A 64 1.11 -13.93 8.82
C VAL A 64 1.98 -14.53 9.92
N LEU A 65 3.31 -14.39 9.83
CA LEU A 65 4.24 -14.80 10.88
C LEU A 65 3.94 -14.10 12.22
N GLY A 66 3.52 -12.84 12.18
CA GLY A 66 3.09 -12.07 13.35
C GLY A 66 1.81 -12.65 13.99
N LEU A 67 0.83 -13.06 13.18
CA LEU A 67 -0.42 -13.67 13.65
C LEU A 67 -0.17 -15.00 14.37
N VAL A 68 0.74 -15.83 13.85
CA VAL A 68 1.12 -17.11 14.46
C VAL A 68 2.21 -16.97 15.54
N ARG A 69 2.57 -15.72 15.90
CA ARG A 69 3.60 -15.39 16.90
C ARG A 69 4.97 -16.03 16.63
N ASN A 70 5.37 -16.11 15.37
CA ASN A 70 6.67 -16.65 14.97
C ASN A 70 7.79 -15.61 15.16
N ARG A 71 8.95 -16.04 15.66
CA ARG A 71 10.14 -15.20 15.88
C ARG A 71 10.65 -14.50 14.62
N PHE A 72 10.39 -15.07 13.44
CA PHE A 72 10.81 -14.51 12.15
C PHE A 72 9.95 -13.34 11.67
N HIS A 73 8.84 -13.03 12.35
CA HIS A 73 8.04 -11.84 12.05
C HIS A 73 8.90 -10.58 11.92
N VAL A 74 9.67 -10.24 12.96
CA VAL A 74 10.45 -8.99 12.98
C VAL A 74 11.59 -9.01 11.95
N PRO A 75 12.44 -10.05 11.85
CA PRO A 75 13.47 -10.12 10.81
C PRO A 75 12.94 -9.97 9.38
N VAL A 76 11.82 -10.61 9.06
CA VAL A 76 11.20 -10.51 7.72
C VAL A 76 10.68 -9.08 7.46
N GLN A 77 10.04 -8.44 8.45
CA GLN A 77 9.57 -7.05 8.29
C GLN A 77 10.72 -6.05 8.12
N ILE A 78 11.85 -6.26 8.81
CA ILE A 78 13.05 -5.44 8.62
C ILE A 78 13.60 -5.65 7.20
N GLY A 79 13.75 -6.90 6.75
CA GLY A 79 14.17 -7.21 5.39
C GLY A 79 13.27 -6.60 4.33
N ALA A 80 11.94 -6.71 4.50
CA ALA A 80 10.95 -6.08 3.62
C ALA A 80 11.12 -4.55 3.56
N SER A 81 11.36 -3.91 4.70
CA SER A 81 11.55 -2.46 4.79
C SER A 81 12.84 -2.02 4.11
N CYS A 82 13.94 -2.76 4.26
CA CYS A 82 15.18 -2.48 3.54
C CYS A 82 14.98 -2.56 2.02
N VAL A 83 14.32 -3.62 1.55
CA VAL A 83 14.01 -3.79 0.12
C VAL A 83 13.11 -2.66 -0.39
N ALA A 84 12.07 -2.30 0.36
CA ALA A 84 11.15 -1.23 0.01
C ALA A 84 11.85 0.15 -0.06
N ILE A 85 12.76 0.44 0.87
CA ILE A 85 13.54 1.69 0.86
C ILE A 85 14.41 1.77 -0.39
N VAL A 86 15.11 0.69 -0.74
CA VAL A 86 15.92 0.64 -1.98
C VAL A 86 15.02 0.83 -3.20
N GLY A 87 13.90 0.10 -3.27
CA GLY A 87 12.91 0.26 -4.34
C GLY A 87 12.41 1.70 -4.45
N TRP A 88 12.15 2.38 -3.32
CA TRP A 88 11.63 3.75 -3.30
C TRP A 88 12.59 4.73 -3.97
N PHE A 89 13.88 4.64 -3.64
CA PHE A 89 14.90 5.49 -4.28
C PHE A 89 15.03 5.21 -5.78
N LEU A 90 14.97 3.95 -6.20
CA LEU A 90 15.04 3.60 -7.62
C LEU A 90 13.87 4.19 -8.43
N GLY A 91 12.67 4.25 -7.82
CA GLY A 91 11.50 4.86 -8.43
C GLY A 91 11.57 6.38 -8.54
N HIS A 92 12.51 7.05 -7.88
CA HIS A 92 12.75 8.49 -8.04
C HIS A 92 14.01 8.78 -8.87
N ALA A 93 14.85 7.77 -9.11
CA ALA A 93 16.12 7.91 -9.82
C ALA A 93 16.05 7.41 -11.27
N HIS A 94 14.90 6.91 -11.73
CA HIS A 94 14.75 6.43 -13.11
C HIS A 94 14.86 7.60 -14.11
N GLY A 95 15.43 7.31 -15.27
CA GLY A 95 15.61 8.26 -16.37
C GLY A 95 14.89 7.85 -17.66
N GLY A 96 14.24 6.68 -17.69
CA GLY A 96 13.42 6.21 -18.80
C GLY A 96 12.07 6.92 -18.92
N ARG A 97 11.01 6.16 -19.19
CA ARG A 97 9.63 6.66 -19.24
C ARG A 97 9.30 7.62 -18.10
N GLN A 98 8.75 8.76 -18.44
CA GLN A 98 8.25 9.75 -17.49
C GLN A 98 6.73 9.66 -17.36
N PHE A 99 6.22 10.08 -16.21
CA PHE A 99 4.83 9.94 -15.80
C PHE A 99 4.27 11.30 -15.41
N GLU A 100 2.98 11.51 -15.65
CA GLU A 100 2.29 12.74 -15.27
C GLU A 100 2.41 13.00 -13.75
N ASP A 101 2.68 14.27 -13.40
CA ASP A 101 2.74 14.70 -12.02
C ASP A 101 1.41 14.49 -11.31
N GLY A 102 1.44 13.96 -10.09
CA GLY A 102 0.22 13.69 -9.32
C GLY A 102 -0.60 12.50 -9.83
N ASN A 103 -0.03 11.63 -10.68
CA ASN A 103 -0.65 10.36 -11.04
C ASN A 103 -1.06 9.55 -9.79
N ALA A 104 -2.04 8.65 -9.95
CA ALA A 104 -2.62 7.89 -8.84
C ALA A 104 -1.58 7.12 -7.99
N HIS A 105 -0.53 6.58 -8.61
CA HIS A 105 0.53 5.86 -7.89
C HIS A 105 1.36 6.79 -6.99
N SER A 106 1.81 7.92 -7.52
CA SER A 106 2.58 8.92 -6.77
C SER A 106 1.73 9.62 -5.71
N ALA A 107 0.46 9.91 -6.01
CA ALA A 107 -0.47 10.53 -5.07
C ALA A 107 -0.80 9.62 -3.88
N TYR A 108 -0.92 8.31 -4.11
CA TYR A 108 -1.24 7.35 -3.05
C TYR A 108 -0.01 6.86 -2.26
N ALA A 109 1.19 6.90 -2.85
CA ALA A 109 2.43 6.42 -2.23
C ALA A 109 2.69 6.97 -0.81
N PRO A 110 2.52 8.28 -0.51
CA PRO A 110 2.74 8.82 0.83
C PRO A 110 1.83 8.20 1.90
N PHE A 111 0.60 7.82 1.55
CA PHE A 111 -0.32 7.20 2.49
C PHE A 111 0.13 5.79 2.88
N LEU A 112 0.58 5.01 1.89
CA LEU A 112 1.14 3.68 2.15
C LEU A 112 2.43 3.79 2.97
N ALA A 113 3.33 4.71 2.61
CA ALA A 113 4.57 4.96 3.33
C ALA A 113 4.31 5.38 4.78
N ALA A 114 3.34 6.28 5.01
CA ALA A 114 2.91 6.68 6.36
C ALA A 114 2.39 5.47 7.16
N GLY A 115 1.61 4.59 6.52
CA GLY A 115 1.15 3.34 7.13
C GLY A 115 2.30 2.43 7.59
N VAL A 116 3.33 2.27 6.75
CA VAL A 116 4.55 1.51 7.09
C VAL A 116 5.30 2.17 8.25
N VAL A 117 5.48 3.49 8.22
CA VAL A 117 6.17 4.23 9.30
C VAL A 117 5.42 4.06 10.62
N VAL A 118 4.09 4.22 10.62
CA VAL A 118 3.26 3.98 11.81
C VAL A 118 3.43 2.54 12.29
N GLN A 119 3.43 1.55 11.40
CA GLN A 119 3.66 0.15 11.76
C GLN A 119 5.00 -0.08 12.45
N VAL A 120 6.08 0.49 11.91
CA VAL A 120 7.43 0.39 12.47
C VAL A 120 7.50 1.06 13.84
N LEU A 121 6.92 2.26 14.01
CA LEU A 121 6.91 2.98 15.28
C LEU A 121 6.11 2.22 16.36
N LEU A 122 4.92 1.73 16.04
CA LEU A 122 4.12 0.92 16.96
C LEU A 122 4.83 -0.40 17.30
N GLY A 123 5.45 -1.05 16.31
CA GLY A 123 6.22 -2.28 16.50
C GLY A 123 7.44 -2.07 17.41
N LEU A 124 8.19 -0.99 17.21
CA LEU A 124 9.31 -0.60 18.06
C LEU A 124 8.83 -0.33 19.49
N TYR A 125 7.77 0.47 19.66
CA TYR A 125 7.18 0.74 20.97
C TYR A 125 6.82 -0.55 21.72
N LEU A 126 6.18 -1.52 21.04
CA LEU A 126 5.81 -2.80 21.63
C LEU A 126 7.04 -3.65 21.99
N LYS A 127 8.13 -3.54 21.22
CA LYS A 127 9.40 -4.23 21.47
C LYS A 127 10.24 -3.62 22.59
N LEU A 128 9.98 -2.37 23.00
CA LEU A 128 10.63 -1.75 24.15
C LEU A 128 10.11 -2.29 25.50
N HIS A 129 9.08 -3.14 25.52
CA HIS A 129 8.52 -3.77 26.73
C HIS A 129 8.20 -2.75 27.86
N LEU A 130 7.66 -1.59 27.47
CA LEU A 130 7.22 -0.55 28.42
C LEU A 130 5.91 -0.97 29.09
N GLU A 131 6.01 -1.75 30.18
CA GLU A 131 4.86 -2.39 30.83
C GLU A 131 4.39 -1.68 32.12
N ARG A 132 5.15 -0.72 32.64
CA ARG A 132 4.85 -0.06 33.93
C ARG A 132 4.14 1.28 33.76
N GLY A 133 3.38 1.68 34.78
CA GLY A 133 2.76 3.01 34.88
C GLY A 133 1.71 3.30 33.80
N TRP A 134 1.79 4.49 33.19
CA TRP A 134 0.90 4.89 32.09
C TRP A 134 1.03 3.99 30.85
N HIS A 135 2.25 3.53 30.57
CA HIS A 135 2.53 2.68 29.41
C HIS A 135 1.80 1.33 29.49
N GLY A 136 1.64 0.76 30.68
CA GLY A 136 0.85 -0.45 30.89
C GLY A 136 -0.63 -0.29 30.50
N ARG A 137 -1.21 0.91 30.70
CA ARG A 137 -2.61 1.20 30.33
C ARG A 137 -2.79 1.36 28.81
N ILE A 138 -1.87 2.08 28.15
CA ILE A 138 -1.98 2.35 26.70
C ILE A 138 -1.51 1.17 25.83
N ARG A 139 -0.67 0.27 26.37
CA ARG A 139 -0.11 -0.86 25.62
C ARG A 139 -1.18 -1.72 24.96
N GLY A 140 -2.31 -1.97 25.62
CA GLY A 140 -3.43 -2.71 25.04
C GLY A 140 -3.98 -2.07 23.76
N VAL A 141 -4.14 -0.74 23.78
CA VAL A 141 -4.57 0.03 22.61
C VAL A 141 -3.53 -0.05 21.49
N VAL A 142 -2.24 0.07 21.81
CA VAL A 142 -1.16 -0.01 20.83
C VAL A 142 -1.08 -1.39 20.18
N VAL A 143 -1.26 -2.48 20.95
CA VAL A 143 -1.32 -3.85 20.40
C VAL A 143 -2.46 -3.98 19.40
N THR A 144 -3.65 -3.48 19.75
CA THR A 144 -4.81 -3.51 18.86
C THR A 144 -4.57 -2.68 17.60
N ALA A 145 -4.08 -1.45 17.75
CA ALA A 145 -3.79 -0.56 16.62
C ALA A 145 -2.75 -1.17 15.67
N HIS A 146 -1.63 -1.68 16.21
CA HIS A 146 -0.60 -2.37 15.44
C HIS A 146 -1.18 -3.56 14.67
N GLY A 147 -2.00 -4.39 15.33
CA GLY A 147 -2.65 -5.53 14.70
C GLY A 147 -3.68 -5.16 13.63
N VAL A 148 -4.49 -4.11 13.84
CA VAL A 148 -5.49 -3.66 12.86
C VAL A 148 -4.82 -3.09 11.63
N VAL A 149 -3.93 -2.12 11.80
CA VAL A 149 -3.24 -1.48 10.68
C VAL A 149 -2.44 -2.53 9.90
N GLY A 150 -1.78 -3.48 10.57
CA GLY A 150 -1.00 -4.54 9.91
C GLY A 150 -1.85 -5.49 9.05
N ARG A 151 -3.12 -5.73 9.41
CA ARG A 151 -4.05 -6.54 8.61
C ARG A 151 -4.66 -5.77 7.44
N ILE A 152 -4.74 -4.44 7.51
CA ILE A 152 -5.20 -3.58 6.41
C ILE A 152 -4.09 -3.39 5.37
N MET A 153 -2.82 -3.43 5.79
CA MET A 153 -1.66 -3.19 4.91
C MET A 153 -1.64 -4.00 3.61
N PRO A 154 -1.97 -5.30 3.55
CA PRO A 154 -2.00 -6.05 2.29
C PRO A 154 -2.98 -5.46 1.26
N VAL A 155 -4.15 -5.01 1.71
CA VAL A 155 -5.14 -4.36 0.84
C VAL A 155 -4.62 -3.01 0.38
N ALA A 156 -4.10 -2.20 1.30
CA ALA A 156 -3.51 -0.91 0.97
C ALA A 156 -2.33 -1.06 -0.03
N SER A 157 -1.53 -2.10 0.13
CA SER A 157 -0.39 -2.41 -0.73
C SER A 157 -0.83 -2.89 -2.12
N TRP A 158 -1.88 -3.71 -2.20
CA TRP A 158 -2.50 -4.13 -3.46
C TRP A 158 -2.94 -2.92 -4.28
N VAL A 159 -3.63 -1.96 -3.65
CA VAL A 159 -4.06 -0.71 -4.31
C VAL A 159 -2.87 0.06 -4.88
N GLN A 160 -1.76 0.22 -4.13
CA GLN A 160 -0.57 0.89 -4.63
C GLN A 160 0.06 0.18 -5.84
N MET A 161 0.11 -1.16 -5.81
CA MET A 161 0.64 -1.96 -6.93
C MET A 161 -0.25 -1.83 -8.16
N LEU A 162 -1.58 -1.87 -8.00
CA LEU A 162 -2.52 -1.61 -9.10
C LEU A 162 -2.32 -0.22 -9.69
N PHE A 163 -2.26 0.82 -8.85
CA PHE A 163 -2.01 2.18 -9.33
C PHE A 163 -0.66 2.29 -10.04
N GLY A 164 0.36 1.54 -9.60
CA GLY A 164 1.65 1.45 -10.28
C GLY A 164 1.52 0.84 -11.67
N GLY A 165 0.76 -0.26 -11.82
CA GLY A 165 0.49 -0.88 -13.11
C GLY A 165 -0.31 0.03 -14.05
N ILE A 166 -1.32 0.73 -13.54
CA ILE A 166 -2.12 1.71 -14.29
C ILE A 166 -1.22 2.86 -14.79
N THR A 167 -0.41 3.41 -13.89
CA THR A 167 0.51 4.52 -14.20
C THR A 167 1.58 4.09 -15.21
N ALA A 168 2.16 2.90 -15.08
CA ALA A 168 3.18 2.37 -15.99
C ALA A 168 2.69 2.22 -17.44
N LEU A 169 1.40 1.95 -17.60
CA LEU A 169 0.72 1.72 -18.87
C LEU A 169 0.03 2.97 -19.44
N GLY A 170 -0.11 4.05 -18.66
CA GLY A 170 -0.64 5.35 -19.12
C GLY A 170 -2.11 5.32 -19.56
N PHE A 171 -2.91 4.40 -19.02
CA PHE A 171 -4.33 4.26 -19.34
C PHE A 171 -5.20 4.52 -18.11
N CYS A 172 -6.53 4.44 -18.25
CA CYS A 172 -7.51 4.75 -17.19
C CYS A 172 -7.79 6.26 -17.01
N HIS A 173 -7.96 6.97 -18.11
CA HIS A 173 -8.22 8.41 -18.10
C HIS A 173 -9.50 8.76 -18.89
N ALA A 174 -10.09 9.92 -18.58
CA ALA A 174 -11.24 10.51 -19.27
C ALA A 174 -12.36 9.50 -19.59
N ASP A 175 -12.78 9.43 -20.86
CA ASP A 175 -13.93 8.65 -21.34
C ASP A 175 -13.81 7.13 -21.11
N HIS A 176 -12.61 6.63 -20.84
CA HIS A 176 -12.34 5.21 -20.58
C HIS A 176 -12.20 4.87 -19.09
N LEU A 177 -12.27 5.87 -18.20
CA LEU A 177 -12.11 5.68 -16.75
C LEU A 177 -13.14 4.70 -16.18
N GLY A 178 -14.42 4.83 -16.56
CA GLY A 178 -15.48 3.96 -16.05
C GLY A 178 -15.27 2.49 -16.40
N GLN A 179 -14.89 2.19 -17.65
CA GLN A 179 -14.58 0.83 -18.10
C GLN A 179 -13.34 0.26 -17.40
N CYS A 180 -12.30 1.10 -17.26
CA CYS A 180 -11.09 0.73 -16.54
C CYS A 180 -11.37 0.38 -15.07
N LEU A 181 -12.11 1.25 -14.35
CA LEU A 181 -12.49 1.02 -12.97
C LEU A 181 -13.29 -0.26 -12.82
N ALA A 182 -14.28 -0.50 -13.69
CA ALA A 182 -15.07 -1.73 -13.67
C ALA A 182 -14.17 -2.97 -13.83
N HIS A 183 -13.21 -2.95 -14.77
CA HIS A 183 -12.30 -4.06 -15.00
C HIS A 183 -11.37 -4.34 -13.81
N PHE A 184 -10.74 -3.30 -13.25
CA PHE A 184 -9.81 -3.48 -12.12
C PHE A 184 -10.50 -3.80 -10.80
N ILE A 185 -11.70 -3.25 -10.56
CA ILE A 185 -12.50 -3.56 -9.37
C ILE A 185 -12.97 -5.02 -9.43
N MET A 186 -13.52 -5.45 -10.57
CA MET A 186 -13.96 -6.82 -10.77
C MET A 186 -12.78 -7.82 -10.76
N GLY A 187 -11.67 -7.48 -11.41
CA GLY A 187 -10.46 -8.31 -11.38
C GLY A 187 -9.89 -8.45 -9.97
N SER A 188 -9.81 -7.34 -9.23
CA SER A 188 -9.33 -7.35 -7.84
C SER A 188 -10.24 -8.14 -6.91
N SER A 189 -11.55 -8.11 -7.12
CA SER A 189 -12.49 -8.88 -6.29
C SER A 189 -12.35 -10.38 -6.52
N PHE A 190 -12.13 -10.82 -7.76
CA PHE A 190 -11.83 -12.23 -8.04
C PHE A 190 -10.50 -12.70 -7.44
N ILE A 191 -9.47 -11.84 -7.46
CA ILE A 191 -8.19 -12.14 -6.81
C ILE A 191 -8.38 -12.25 -5.29
N ALA A 192 -9.08 -11.29 -4.68
CA ALA A 192 -9.40 -11.33 -3.25
C ALA A 192 -10.20 -12.58 -2.88
N TYR A 193 -11.22 -12.93 -3.68
CA TYR A 193 -12.01 -14.15 -3.52
C TYR A 193 -11.12 -15.40 -3.59
N ALA A 194 -10.25 -15.51 -4.60
CA ALA A 194 -9.33 -16.63 -4.74
C ALA A 194 -8.38 -16.77 -3.52
N ILE A 195 -7.86 -15.64 -3.01
CA ILE A 195 -7.04 -15.63 -1.79
C ILE A 195 -7.84 -16.13 -0.59
N VAL A 196 -9.05 -15.61 -0.36
CA VAL A 196 -9.90 -16.01 0.78
C VAL A 196 -10.20 -17.51 0.71
N MET A 197 -10.62 -18.01 -0.46
CA MET A 197 -10.92 -19.43 -0.64
C MET A 197 -9.68 -20.32 -0.47
N THR A 198 -8.52 -19.87 -0.94
CA THR A 198 -7.25 -20.58 -0.73
C THR A 198 -6.89 -20.64 0.75
N LEU A 199 -7.03 -19.53 1.48
CA LEU A 199 -6.75 -19.49 2.93
C LEU A 199 -7.71 -20.40 3.70
N MET A 200 -9.01 -20.37 3.38
CA MET A 200 -10.01 -21.25 4.00
C MET A 200 -9.67 -22.73 3.77
N THR A 201 -9.26 -23.07 2.54
CA THR A 201 -8.96 -24.45 2.15
C THR A 201 -7.67 -24.97 2.77
N LEU A 202 -6.59 -24.18 2.76
CA LEU A 202 -5.27 -24.63 3.19
C LEU A 202 -5.05 -24.50 4.70
N VAL A 203 -5.52 -23.43 5.31
CA VAL A 203 -5.19 -23.07 6.71
C VAL A 203 -6.44 -22.91 7.59
N GLY A 204 -7.60 -22.62 6.98
CA GLY A 204 -8.85 -22.34 7.68
C GLY A 204 -9.63 -23.56 8.18
N GLN A 205 -9.19 -24.78 7.87
CA GLN A 205 -9.94 -26.02 8.21
C GLN A 205 -10.30 -26.15 9.69
N ALA A 206 -9.36 -25.83 10.60
CA ALA A 206 -9.62 -25.89 12.03
C ALA A 206 -10.62 -24.82 12.49
N TRP A 207 -10.64 -23.65 11.86
CA TRP A 207 -11.61 -22.59 12.13
C TRP A 207 -12.98 -22.96 11.59
N LEU A 208 -13.07 -23.45 10.34
CA LEU A 208 -14.31 -23.88 9.69
C LEU A 208 -15.04 -24.95 10.52
N ARG A 209 -14.30 -25.94 11.03
CA ARG A 209 -14.85 -27.00 11.89
C ARG A 209 -15.48 -26.47 13.18
N ARG A 210 -14.98 -25.35 13.72
CA ARG A 210 -15.55 -24.70 14.91
C ARG A 210 -16.79 -23.86 14.62
N GLN A 211 -16.97 -23.40 13.39
CA GLN A 211 -18.14 -22.59 13.00
C GLN A 211 -19.41 -23.45 12.79
N GLY A 212 -19.28 -24.77 12.62
CA GLY A 212 -20.42 -25.66 12.41
C GLY A 212 -21.19 -25.41 11.10
N ARG A 213 -20.57 -24.73 10.13
CA ARG A 213 -21.13 -24.44 8.80
C ARG A 213 -20.29 -25.12 7.73
N ALA A 214 -20.94 -25.53 6.64
CA ALA A 214 -20.26 -26.10 5.49
C ALA A 214 -19.42 -25.02 4.77
N PRO A 215 -18.24 -25.33 4.18
CA PRO A 215 -17.44 -24.37 3.43
C PRO A 215 -18.21 -23.61 2.34
N GLU A 216 -19.18 -24.26 1.71
CA GLU A 216 -20.04 -23.74 0.64
C GLU A 216 -20.97 -22.63 1.13
N PHE A 217 -21.32 -22.64 2.42
CA PHE A 217 -22.07 -21.54 3.04
C PHE A 217 -21.26 -20.25 3.04
N TRP A 218 -19.96 -20.34 3.33
CA TRP A 218 -19.08 -19.19 3.37
C TRP A 218 -18.74 -18.67 1.97
N ASP A 219 -18.52 -19.58 1.03
CA ASP A 219 -18.41 -19.25 -0.40
C ASP A 219 -19.65 -18.45 -0.87
N SER A 220 -20.84 -19.04 -0.68
CA SER A 220 -22.11 -18.42 -1.05
C SER A 220 -22.31 -17.05 -0.39
N LEU A 221 -21.91 -16.90 0.87
CA LEU A 221 -21.98 -15.62 1.59
C LEU A 221 -21.06 -14.56 0.97
N ILE A 222 -19.81 -14.92 0.67
CA ILE A 222 -18.83 -14.00 0.08
C ILE A 222 -19.32 -13.54 -1.30
N ILE A 223 -19.77 -14.47 -2.14
CA ILE A 223 -20.30 -14.15 -3.47
C ILE A 223 -21.60 -13.34 -3.38
N ALA A 224 -22.49 -13.62 -2.43
CA ALA A 224 -23.70 -12.84 -2.22
C ALA A 224 -23.40 -11.40 -1.77
N VAL A 225 -22.45 -11.21 -0.84
CA VAL A 225 -22.00 -9.88 -0.41
C VAL A 225 -21.35 -9.14 -1.58
N TRP A 226 -20.50 -9.82 -2.35
CA TRP A 226 -19.91 -9.24 -3.55
C TRP A 226 -20.99 -8.83 -4.57
N GLY A 227 -21.96 -9.70 -4.87
CA GLY A 227 -23.07 -9.39 -5.79
C GLY A 227 -23.92 -8.21 -5.33
N PHE A 228 -24.16 -8.09 -4.02
CA PHE A 228 -24.81 -6.92 -3.44
C PHE A 228 -24.01 -5.64 -3.69
N VAL A 229 -22.71 -5.62 -3.38
CA VAL A 229 -21.84 -4.46 -3.66
C VAL A 229 -21.81 -4.17 -5.15
N ASN A 230 -21.68 -5.20 -5.98
CA ASN A 230 -21.55 -5.10 -7.43
C ASN A 230 -22.78 -4.43 -8.08
N THR A 231 -23.98 -4.74 -7.56
CA THR A 231 -25.23 -4.10 -7.98
C THR A 231 -25.17 -2.58 -7.87
N PHE A 232 -24.48 -2.06 -6.85
CA PHE A 232 -24.31 -0.63 -6.65
C PHE A 232 -23.04 -0.05 -7.27
N THR A 233 -22.07 -0.85 -7.73
CA THR A 233 -20.84 -0.33 -8.36
C THR A 233 -20.88 -0.33 -9.88
N GLU A 234 -21.62 -1.25 -10.52
CA GLU A 234 -21.71 -1.33 -11.99
C GLU A 234 -22.75 -0.37 -12.60
N HIS A 235 -23.77 0.03 -11.82
CA HIS A 235 -24.83 0.94 -12.29
C HIS A 235 -24.73 2.36 -11.73
N VAL A 236 -23.66 2.68 -10.98
CA VAL A 236 -23.30 4.09 -10.75
C VAL A 236 -23.02 4.66 -12.13
N ARG A 237 -23.94 5.49 -12.60
CA ARG A 237 -23.85 6.16 -13.87
C ARG A 237 -22.64 7.08 -13.81
N TRP A 238 -21.48 6.62 -14.29
CA TRP A 238 -20.29 7.45 -14.49
C TRP A 238 -20.49 8.44 -15.65
N THR A 239 -21.71 8.94 -15.85
CA THR A 239 -22.01 10.07 -16.73
C THR A 239 -21.69 11.34 -15.95
N ILE A 240 -20.42 11.70 -15.95
CA ILE A 240 -20.07 13.11 -15.98
C ILE A 240 -20.06 13.45 -17.47
N GLN A 241 -21.06 14.20 -17.92
CA GLN A 241 -21.03 14.93 -19.19
C GLN A 241 -20.00 16.05 -19.11
#